data_AF-A0A0Q9T3B3-F1
#
_entry.id   AF-A0A0Q9T3B3-F1
#
_cell.length_a   1.000
_cell.length_b   1.000
_cell.length_c   1.000
_cell.angle_alpha   90.00
_cell.angle_beta   90.00
_cell.angle_gamma   90.00
#
_symmetry.space_group_name_H-M   'P 1'
#
loop_
_entity.id
_entity.type
_entity.pdbx_description
1 polymer ?
#
loop_
_entity_poly.entity_id
_entity_poly.type
_entity_poly.pdbx_seq_one_letter_code
_entity_poly.pdbx_strand_id
1 'polypeptide(L)'
;MAVVVKPVIDLRERLECRGYEPTDKIREHVIVRDGTCVFPWCGRNARRCDLDHIVAYDHDHPDEGGPTSTDNLAALCRRHHRLKTYGRWHYEMTEPGVFTWTSPLGVTYLRDHTGSRGTGRTWSEPGTAHPPDS
;
A
#
# COMPACT_ATOMS: atom_id res chain seq x y z
N MET A 1 34.21 -10.80 -17.90
CA MET A 1 32.75 -10.65 -17.87
C MET A 1 32.26 -11.36 -16.62
N ALA A 2 31.71 -10.65 -15.63
CA ALA A 2 31.27 -11.25 -14.37
C ALA A 2 29.76 -11.48 -14.43
N VAL A 3 29.32 -12.71 -14.17
CA VAL A 3 27.90 -13.04 -13.97
C VAL A 3 27.64 -12.95 -12.47
N VAL A 4 26.74 -12.06 -12.06
CA VAL A 4 26.29 -11.96 -10.67
C VAL A 4 24.99 -12.75 -10.53
N VAL A 5 25.06 -13.87 -9.80
CA VAL A 5 23.88 -14.64 -9.44
C VAL A 5 23.23 -13.98 -8.23
N LYS A 6 21.96 -13.55 -8.38
CA LYS A 6 21.15 -13.05 -7.27
C LYS A 6 20.29 -14.21 -6.72
N PRO A 7 20.15 -14.34 -5.39
CA PRO A 7 19.25 -15.32 -4.82
C PRO A 7 17.81 -15.03 -5.25
N VAL A 8 17.01 -16.09 -5.37
CA VAL A 8 15.56 -15.97 -5.64
C VAL A 8 14.92 -15.23 -4.47
N ILE A 9 14.09 -14.23 -4.77
CA ILE A 9 13.28 -13.53 -3.78
C ILE A 9 11.99 -14.33 -3.60
N ASP A 10 11.79 -14.90 -2.43
CA ASP A 10 10.51 -15.51 -2.07
C ASP A 10 9.53 -14.41 -1.62
N LEU A 11 8.51 -14.17 -2.45
CA LEU A 11 7.48 -13.16 -2.18
C LEU A 11 6.52 -13.57 -1.06
N ARG A 12 6.65 -14.78 -0.50
CA ARG A 12 5.90 -15.25 0.67
C ARG A 12 6.59 -14.87 1.98
N GLU A 13 7.88 -14.55 1.94
CA GLU A 13 8.67 -14.20 3.13
C GLU A 13 8.29 -12.79 3.63
N ARG A 14 7.90 -12.68 4.90
CA ARG A 14 7.80 -11.38 5.56
C ARG A 14 9.19 -10.92 5.97
N LEU A 15 9.62 -9.78 5.43
CA LEU A 15 10.87 -9.13 5.77
C LEU A 15 10.58 -7.83 6.50
N GLU A 16 11.41 -7.49 7.47
CA GLU A 16 11.29 -6.25 8.26
C GLU A 16 12.68 -5.72 8.62
N CYS A 17 12.81 -4.40 8.73
CA CYS A 17 13.95 -3.76 9.36
C CYS A 17 13.51 -2.68 10.35
N ARG A 18 14.36 -2.38 11.34
CA ARG A 18 14.08 -1.39 12.39
C ARG A 18 14.09 0.06 11.92
N GLY A 19 14.73 0.38 10.80
CA GLY A 19 14.86 1.75 10.32
C GLY A 19 13.70 2.17 9.42
N TYR A 20 13.49 3.48 9.30
CA TYR A 20 12.56 4.06 8.32
C TYR A 20 12.91 3.67 6.87
N GLU A 21 14.21 3.68 6.55
CA GLU A 21 14.68 3.34 5.21
C GLU A 21 14.69 1.82 5.00
N PRO A 22 14.02 1.30 3.96
CA PRO A 22 14.04 -0.12 3.67
C PRO A 22 15.42 -0.56 3.17
N THR A 23 15.86 -1.74 3.61
CA THR A 23 17.04 -2.42 3.04
C THR A 23 16.84 -2.72 1.55
N ASP A 24 17.93 -2.92 0.81
CA ASP A 24 17.86 -3.30 -0.61
C ASP A 24 17.04 -4.58 -0.85
N LYS A 25 17.11 -5.56 0.07
CA LYS A 25 16.32 -6.81 -0.02
C LYS A 25 14.82 -6.50 0.10
N ILE A 26 14.41 -5.71 1.08
CA ILE A 26 13.01 -5.28 1.27
C ILE A 26 12.54 -4.45 0.08
N ARG A 27 13.37 -3.50 -0.36
CA ARG A 27 13.07 -2.63 -1.51
C ARG A 27 12.82 -3.44 -2.77
N GLU A 28 13.72 -4.35 -3.11
CA GLU A 28 13.56 -5.19 -4.31
C GLU A 28 12.36 -6.14 -4.19
N HIS A 29 12.12 -6.70 -2.99
CA HIS A 29 10.93 -7.52 -2.72
C HIS A 29 9.65 -6.76 -3.06
N VAL A 30 9.47 -5.55 -2.51
CA VAL A 30 8.27 -4.74 -2.74
C VAL A 30 8.15 -4.33 -4.21
N ILE A 31 9.25 -3.95 -4.86
CA ILE A 31 9.28 -3.61 -6.29
C ILE A 31 8.81 -4.78 -7.16
N VAL A 32 9.30 -5.99 -6.89
CA VAL A 32 8.97 -7.19 -7.67
C VAL A 32 7.52 -7.60 -7.42
N ARG A 33 7.08 -7.57 -6.17
CA ARG A 33 5.69 -7.88 -5.80
C ARG A 33 4.70 -6.94 -6.47
N ASP A 34 4.97 -5.63 -6.41
CA ASP A 34 4.01 -4.63 -6.86
C ASP A 34 4.08 -4.45 -8.38
N GLY A 35 5.27 -4.48 -8.99
CA GLY A 35 5.50 -4.33 -10.44
C GLY A 35 5.24 -2.92 -11.00
N THR A 36 4.13 -2.31 -10.59
CA THR A 36 3.72 -0.94 -10.87
C THR A 36 3.26 -0.22 -9.61
N CYS A 37 3.02 1.07 -9.72
CA CYS A 37 2.31 1.85 -8.72
C CYS A 37 0.99 1.15 -8.34
N VAL A 38 0.74 0.99 -7.04
CA VAL A 38 -0.39 0.20 -6.53
C VAL A 38 -1.72 0.95 -6.55
N PHE A 39 -1.71 2.25 -6.83
CA PHE A 39 -2.91 3.04 -7.07
C PHE A 39 -3.71 2.49 -8.27
N PRO A 40 -5.06 2.43 -8.21
CA PRO A 40 -5.89 1.84 -9.26
C PRO A 40 -5.56 2.37 -10.68
N TRP A 41 -5.40 1.44 -11.62
CA TRP A 41 -5.07 1.69 -13.04
C TRP A 41 -3.76 2.45 -13.32
N CYS A 42 -2.89 2.66 -12.33
CA CYS A 42 -1.61 3.30 -12.57
C CYS A 42 -0.56 2.33 -13.14
N GLY A 43 -0.11 2.56 -14.37
CA GLY A 43 0.95 1.78 -15.02
C GLY A 43 2.38 2.26 -14.74
N ARG A 44 2.62 3.18 -13.79
CA ARG A 44 4.00 3.65 -13.51
C ARG A 44 4.82 2.50 -12.93
N ASN A 45 5.93 2.15 -13.56
CA ASN A 45 6.84 1.09 -13.09
C ASN A 45 7.28 1.33 -11.63
N ALA A 46 7.20 0.28 -10.78
CA ALA A 46 7.50 0.36 -9.35
C ALA A 46 8.94 0.79 -9.04
N ARG A 47 9.91 0.55 -9.93
CA ARG A 47 11.30 1.03 -9.77
C ARG A 47 11.42 2.55 -9.81
N ARG A 48 10.40 3.25 -10.32
CA ARG A 48 10.30 4.71 -10.35
C ARG A 48 9.32 5.26 -9.29
N CYS A 49 8.88 4.39 -8.38
CA CYS A 49 7.99 4.74 -7.29
C CYS A 49 8.76 4.90 -5.99
N ASP A 50 8.15 5.62 -5.07
CA ASP A 50 8.51 5.60 -3.65
C ASP A 50 7.91 4.35 -3.01
N LEU A 51 8.50 3.91 -1.90
CA LEU A 51 7.88 2.90 -1.06
C LEU A 51 7.19 3.62 0.09
N ASP A 52 5.86 3.65 0.03
CA ASP A 52 4.99 4.29 1.00
C ASP A 52 4.70 3.30 2.13
N HIS A 53 4.80 3.78 3.38
CA HIS A 53 4.29 3.07 4.54
C HIS A 53 2.76 3.15 4.57
N ILE A 54 2.09 2.01 4.57
CA ILE A 54 0.62 1.92 4.61
C ILE A 54 0.13 2.46 5.95
N VAL A 55 0.60 1.85 7.04
CA VAL A 55 0.58 2.43 8.38
C VAL A 55 1.85 3.24 8.55
N ALA A 56 1.71 4.53 8.84
CA ALA A 56 2.84 5.45 8.92
C ALA A 56 3.89 4.99 9.94
N TYR A 57 5.16 5.10 9.56
CA TYR A 57 6.28 4.92 10.48
C TYR A 57 6.35 6.09 11.46
N ASP A 58 6.58 5.80 12.74
CA ASP A 58 6.79 6.82 13.76
C ASP A 58 8.30 7.04 13.97
N HIS A 59 8.75 8.27 13.76
CA HIS A 59 10.17 8.62 13.87
C HIS A 59 10.67 8.76 15.30
N ASP A 60 9.78 9.06 16.24
CA ASP A 60 10.10 9.27 17.66
C ASP A 60 9.97 7.95 18.43
N HIS A 61 8.95 7.15 18.11
CA HIS A 61 8.67 5.85 18.74
C HIS A 61 8.46 4.75 17.69
N PRO A 62 9.53 4.23 17.06
CA PRO A 62 9.43 3.25 15.96
C PRO A 62 8.58 2.02 16.25
N ASP A 63 8.54 1.57 17.52
CA ASP A 63 7.78 0.40 17.94
C ASP A 63 6.26 0.67 18.08
N GLU A 64 5.84 1.94 18.07
CA GLU A 64 4.42 2.36 18.14
C GLU A 64 3.83 2.65 16.74
N GLY A 65 4.69 2.88 15.74
CA GLY A 65 4.31 3.11 14.35
C GLY A 65 4.20 1.83 13.51
N GLY A 66 3.96 2.02 12.21
CA GLY A 66 4.01 0.93 11.24
C GLY A 66 5.47 0.56 10.91
N PRO A 67 5.88 -0.72 11.04
CA PRO A 67 7.26 -1.12 10.79
C PRO A 67 7.63 -0.97 9.32
N THR A 68 8.92 -0.86 9.02
CA THR A 68 9.40 -0.96 7.65
C THR A 68 9.49 -2.43 7.25
N SER A 69 8.38 -2.96 6.74
CA SER A 69 8.24 -4.37 6.38
C SER A 69 7.63 -4.56 5.01
N THR A 70 7.80 -5.75 4.43
CA THR A 70 7.24 -6.06 3.11
C THR A 70 5.72 -5.94 3.11
N ASP A 71 5.02 -6.29 4.19
CA ASP A 71 3.55 -6.15 4.31
C ASP A 71 3.06 -4.74 4.65
N ASN A 72 3.93 -3.83 5.07
CA ASN A 72 3.58 -2.43 5.37
C ASN A 72 4.11 -1.42 4.33
N LEU A 73 4.89 -1.86 3.34
CA LEU A 73 5.36 -1.02 2.25
C LEU A 73 4.62 -1.28 0.94
N ALA A 74 4.33 -0.23 0.19
CA ALA A 74 3.75 -0.32 -1.14
C ALA A 74 4.36 0.69 -2.14
N ALA A 75 4.51 0.28 -3.40
CA ALA A 75 5.04 1.15 -4.44
C ALA A 75 4.01 2.21 -4.85
N LEU A 76 4.27 3.49 -4.56
CA LEU A 76 3.48 4.62 -5.02
C LEU A 76 4.31 5.61 -5.83
N CYS A 77 3.82 6.00 -7.00
CA CYS A 77 4.47 7.10 -7.72
C CYS A 77 4.24 8.41 -6.97
N ARG A 78 5.19 9.36 -7.09
CA ARG A 78 5.13 10.66 -6.40
C ARG A 78 3.77 11.36 -6.49
N ARG A 79 3.07 11.25 -7.63
CA ARG A 79 1.70 11.78 -7.82
C ARG A 79 0.68 11.14 -6.87
N HIS A 80 0.63 9.82 -6.83
CA HIS A 80 -0.36 9.10 -6.02
C HIS A 80 0.02 9.05 -4.54
N HIS A 81 1.31 9.06 -4.23
CA HIS A 81 1.79 9.25 -2.86
C HIS A 81 1.22 10.56 -2.26
N ARG A 82 1.37 11.69 -2.97
CA ARG A 82 0.78 12.98 -2.55
C ARG A 82 -0.74 12.95 -2.46
N LEU A 83 -1.40 12.23 -3.37
CA LEU A 83 -2.86 12.10 -3.38
C LEU A 83 -3.37 11.29 -2.18
N LYS A 84 -2.63 10.28 -1.70
CA LYS A 84 -2.88 9.63 -0.42
C LYS A 84 -2.65 10.61 0.74
N THR A 85 -1.48 11.24 0.80
CA THR A 85 -1.10 12.14 1.91
C THR A 85 -2.08 13.30 2.11
N TYR A 86 -2.54 13.93 1.03
CA TYR A 86 -3.33 15.17 1.11
C TYR A 86 -4.78 15.02 0.64
N GLY A 87 -5.08 13.96 -0.11
CA GLY A 87 -6.35 13.83 -0.84
C GLY A 87 -7.40 12.97 -0.16
N ARG A 88 -7.25 12.60 1.12
CA ARG A 88 -8.15 11.70 1.89
C ARG A 88 -8.34 10.29 1.29
N TRP A 89 -7.55 9.94 0.30
CA TRP A 89 -7.46 8.57 -0.17
C TRP A 89 -6.75 7.72 0.87
N HIS A 90 -7.28 6.55 1.13
CA HIS A 90 -6.65 5.56 1.99
C HIS A 90 -6.77 4.18 1.34
N TYR A 91 -5.94 3.27 1.81
CA TYR A 91 -5.91 1.91 1.30
C TYR A 91 -5.34 0.96 2.34
N GLU A 92 -5.66 -0.31 2.16
CA GLU A 92 -5.16 -1.41 2.99
C GLU A 92 -4.59 -2.49 2.06
N MET A 93 -3.57 -3.21 2.52
CA MET A 93 -3.10 -4.43 1.86
C MET A 93 -3.76 -5.62 2.56
N THR A 94 -4.73 -6.26 1.90
CA THR A 94 -5.48 -7.38 2.49
C THR A 94 -4.73 -8.70 2.40
N GLU A 95 -3.89 -8.84 1.37
CA GLU A 95 -2.95 -9.95 1.16
C GLU A 95 -1.70 -9.38 0.45
N PRO A 96 -0.53 -10.03 0.51
CA PRO A 96 0.67 -9.55 -0.18
C PRO A 96 0.41 -9.19 -1.66
N GLY A 97 0.45 -7.89 -1.98
CA GLY A 97 0.24 -7.37 -3.33
C GLY A 97 -1.21 -7.15 -3.74
N VAL A 98 -2.17 -7.37 -2.84
CA VAL A 98 -3.60 -7.15 -3.00
C VAL A 98 -4.02 -5.95 -2.14
N PHE A 99 -4.54 -4.91 -2.79
CA PHE A 99 -4.83 -3.63 -2.18
C PHE A 99 -6.29 -3.22 -2.37
N THR A 100 -6.94 -2.83 -1.29
CA THR A 100 -8.26 -2.19 -1.32
C THR A 100 -8.08 -0.70 -1.13
N TRP A 101 -8.36 0.08 -2.16
CA TRP A 101 -8.32 1.54 -2.14
C TRP A 101 -9.71 2.12 -1.92
N THR A 102 -9.81 3.14 -1.10
CA THR A 102 -11.04 3.90 -0.87
C THR A 102 -10.82 5.36 -1.23
N SER A 103 -11.68 5.86 -2.11
CA SER A 103 -11.70 7.26 -2.50
C SER A 103 -12.37 8.14 -1.44
N PRO A 104 -12.18 9.47 -1.49
CA PRO A 104 -12.87 10.41 -0.60
C PRO A 104 -14.40 10.37 -0.68
N LEU A 105 -14.94 9.82 -1.78
CA LEU A 105 -16.38 9.65 -2.01
C LEU A 105 -16.89 8.26 -1.61
N GLY A 106 -16.09 7.47 -0.91
CA GLY A 106 -16.42 6.11 -0.46
C GLY A 106 -16.45 5.06 -1.56
N VAL A 107 -16.03 5.38 -2.80
CA VAL A 107 -15.88 4.37 -3.86
C VAL A 107 -14.65 3.52 -3.57
N THR A 108 -14.80 2.20 -3.63
CA THR A 108 -13.73 1.24 -3.41
C THR A 108 -13.23 0.61 -4.71
N TYR A 109 -11.95 0.30 -4.71
CA TYR A 109 -11.24 -0.32 -5.82
C TYR A 109 -10.32 -1.41 -5.30
N LEU A 110 -10.36 -2.57 -5.97
CA LEU A 110 -9.41 -3.64 -5.74
C LEU A 110 -8.30 -3.56 -6.77
N ARG A 111 -7.05 -3.61 -6.29
CA ARG A 111 -5.86 -3.71 -7.12
C ARG A 111 -5.06 -4.93 -6.71
N ASP A 112 -4.77 -5.81 -7.66
CA ASP A 112 -3.92 -6.99 -7.48
C ASP A 112 -3.00 -7.18 -8.70
N HIS A 113 -2.30 -8.31 -8.79
CA HIS A 113 -1.39 -8.61 -9.90
C HIS A 113 -2.10 -8.80 -11.25
N THR A 114 -3.41 -9.03 -11.25
CA THR A 114 -4.24 -9.20 -12.46
C THR A 114 -4.79 -7.86 -12.99
N GLY A 115 -4.69 -6.79 -12.19
CA GLY A 115 -5.09 -5.44 -12.58
C GLY A 115 -5.89 -4.71 -11.52
N SER A 116 -6.75 -3.78 -11.95
CA SER A 116 -7.61 -2.99 -11.07
C SER A 116 -9.07 -3.11 -11.48
N ARG A 117 -9.96 -3.23 -10.50
CA ARG A 117 -11.42 -3.27 -10.69
C ARG A 117 -12.14 -2.47 -9.60
N GLY A 118 -13.23 -1.81 -9.97
CA GLY A 118 -14.11 -1.16 -8.99
C GLY A 118 -14.92 -2.21 -8.23
N THR A 119 -15.06 -2.04 -6.92
CA THR A 119 -15.76 -3.00 -6.03
C THR A 119 -17.04 -2.45 -5.41
N GLY A 120 -17.37 -1.18 -5.67
CA GLY A 120 -18.62 -0.55 -5.24
C GLY A 120 -18.40 0.72 -4.43
N ARG A 121 -19.40 1.11 -3.62
CA ARG A 121 -19.28 2.17 -2.61
C ARG A 121 -19.46 1.57 -1.22
N THR A 122 -18.55 1.87 -0.30
CA THR A 122 -18.80 1.69 1.14
C THR A 122 -19.76 2.79 1.56
N TRP A 123 -21.06 2.51 1.59
CA TRP A 123 -21.98 3.35 2.34
C TRP A 123 -21.85 2.98 3.82
N SER A 124 -21.53 3.95 4.68
CA SER A 124 -22.05 3.89 6.04
C SER A 124 -23.54 4.21 5.93
N GLU A 125 -24.41 3.32 6.38
CA GLU A 125 -25.81 3.70 6.59
C GLU A 125 -25.81 4.94 7.51
N PRO A 126 -26.50 6.04 7.16
CA PRO A 126 -26.78 7.06 8.15
C PRO A 126 -27.60 6.37 9.23
N GLY A 127 -27.05 6.32 10.44
CA GLY A 127 -27.69 5.70 11.60
C GLY A 127 -29.14 6.12 11.66
N THR A 128 -30.03 5.14 11.78
CA THR A 128 -31.45 5.31 12.03
C THR A 128 -31.59 6.28 13.19
N ALA A 129 -31.92 7.54 12.91
CA ALA A 129 -32.42 8.43 13.93
C ALA A 129 -33.74 7.82 14.37
N HIS A 130 -33.72 7.12 15.51
CA HIS A 130 -34.94 6.91 16.26
C HIS A 130 -35.50 8.29 16.57
N PRO A 131 -36.74 8.64 16.15
CA PRO A 131 -37.37 9.82 16.68
C PRO A 131 -37.49 9.63 18.20
N PRO A 132 -37.32 10.70 19.01
CA PRO A 132 -37.65 10.61 20.42
C PRO A 132 -39.14 10.27 20.54
N ASP A 133 -39.46 9.19 21.25
CA ASP A 133 -40.81 8.90 21.67
C ASP A 133 -41.40 10.11 22.39
N SER A 134 -42.67 10.40 22.07
CA SER A 134 -43.47 11.50 22.61
C SER A 134 -43.82 11.31 24.07
#